data_AF-A0A2A4RUR9-F1
#
_entry.id   AF-A0A2A4RUR9-F1
#
_cell.length_a   1.000
_cell.length_b   1.000
_cell.length_c   1.000
_cell.angle_alpha   90.00
_cell.angle_beta   90.00
_cell.angle_gamma   90.00
#
_symmetry.space_group_name_H-M   'P 1'
#
loop_
_entity.id
_entity.type
_entity.pdbx_description
1 polymer ?
#
loop_
_entity_poly.entity_id
_entity_poly.type
_entity_poly.pdbx_seq_one_letter_code
_entity_poly.pdbx_strand_id
1 'polypeptide(L)' 'MKKLCFGIPAGLLLGGAFSNIYDRFIHGGVVDMVYYHAWPYPLLGLQGFAVFNFADVMIDIAVIWIVFLNFKLS' A
#
# COMPACT_ATOMS: atom_id res chain seq x y z
N MET A 1 -19.25 13.56 10.66
CA MET A 1 -18.15 13.58 9.66
C MET A 1 -16.96 12.68 10.01
N LYS A 2 -16.57 12.50 11.30
CA LYS A 2 -15.41 11.65 11.68
C LYS A 2 -15.43 10.19 11.17
N LYS A 3 -16.60 9.53 11.08
CA LYS A 3 -16.71 8.14 10.57
C LYS A 3 -16.43 8.01 9.06
N LEU A 4 -16.76 9.04 8.28
CA LEU A 4 -16.51 9.03 6.83
C LEU A 4 -15.00 9.10 6.54
N CYS A 5 -14.22 9.70 7.44
CA CYS A 5 -12.78 9.87 7.29
C CYS A 5 -12.02 8.54 7.23
N PHE A 6 -12.46 7.50 7.94
CA PHE A 6 -11.80 6.19 7.94
C PHE A 6 -12.35 5.21 6.90
N GLY A 7 -13.55 5.45 6.36
CA GLY A 7 -14.18 4.54 5.41
C GLY A 7 -13.37 4.36 4.13
N ILE A 8 -12.85 5.46 3.57
CA ILE A 8 -12.03 5.43 2.35
C ILE A 8 -10.72 4.67 2.57
N PRO A 9 -9.87 5.01 3.55
CA PRO A 9 -8.62 4.27 3.72
C PRO A 9 -8.85 2.83 4.19
N ALA A 10 -9.90 2.53 4.96
CA ALA A 10 -10.25 1.14 5.28
C ALA A 10 -10.63 0.35 4.02
N GLY A 11 -11.37 0.94 3.08
CA GLY A 11 -11.71 0.32 1.81
C GLY A 11 -10.46 0.06 0.94
N LEU A 12 -9.54 1.02 0.86
CA LEU A 12 -8.27 0.86 0.15
C LEU A 12 -7.41 -0.27 0.76
N LEU A 13 -7.30 -0.29 2.09
CA LEU A 13 -6.53 -1.32 2.81
C LEU A 13 -7.11 -2.72 2.58
N LEU A 14 -8.43 -2.86 2.74
CA LEU A 14 -9.12 -4.14 2.53
C LEU A 14 -9.00 -4.58 1.07
N GLY A 15 -9.26 -3.69 0.12
CA GLY A 15 -9.18 -4.01 -1.31
C GLY A 15 -7.79 -4.50 -1.72
N GLY A 16 -6.74 -3.79 -1.32
CA GLY A 16 -5.36 -4.19 -1.60
C GLY A 16 -5.00 -5.52 -0.94
N ALA A 17 -5.35 -5.70 0.34
CA ALA A 17 -5.08 -6.94 1.05
C ALA A 17 -5.78 -8.16 0.41
N PHE A 18 -7.06 -8.03 0.08
CA PHE A 18 -7.82 -9.10 -0.57
C PHE A 18 -7.28 -9.43 -1.95
N SER A 19 -6.84 -8.43 -2.74
CA SER A 19 -6.22 -8.65 -4.05
C SER A 19 -4.96 -9.53 -3.94
N ASN A 20 -4.03 -9.19 -3.04
CA ASN A 20 -2.80 -9.97 -2.86
C ASN A 20 -3.07 -11.35 -2.23
N ILE A 21 -4.12 -11.50 -1.42
CA ILE A 21 -4.55 -12.80 -0.91
C ILE A 21 -5.12 -13.66 -2.05
N TYR A 22 -5.97 -13.08 -2.90
CA TYR A 22 -6.53 -13.75 -4.07
C TYR A 22 -5.42 -14.26 -4.99
N ASP A 23 -4.43 -13.43 -5.29
CA ASP A 23 -3.27 -13.83 -6.09
C ASP A 23 -2.56 -15.06 -5.52
N ARG A 24 -2.38 -15.13 -4.19
CA ARG A 24 -1.76 -16.31 -3.55
C ARG A 24 -2.55 -17.59 -3.75
N PHE A 25 -3.88 -17.51 -3.82
CA PHE A 25 -4.73 -18.67 -4.08
C PHE A 25 -4.70 -19.12 -5.54
N ILE A 26 -4.56 -18.19 -6.49
CA ILE A 26 -4.63 -18.50 -7.93
C ILE A 26 -3.26 -18.75 -8.54
N HIS A 27 -2.25 -17.97 -8.15
CA HIS A 27 -0.92 -17.95 -8.77
C HIS A 27 0.18 -18.55 -7.88
N GLY A 28 -0.11 -18.91 -6.63
CA GLY A 28 0.89 -19.43 -5.68
C GLY A 28 1.86 -18.38 -5.12
N GLY A 29 1.64 -17.11 -5.47
CA GLY A 29 2.43 -15.94 -5.07
C GLY A 29 1.67 -14.65 -5.39
N VAL A 30 2.31 -13.50 -5.18
CA VAL A 30 1.75 -12.20 -5.57
C VAL A 30 2.45 -11.74 -6.85
N VAL A 31 1.69 -11.20 -7.81
CA VAL A 31 2.26 -10.74 -9.08
C VAL A 31 2.71 -9.29 -8.96
N ASP A 32 4.03 -9.09 -8.86
CA ASP A 32 4.66 -7.77 -8.82
C ASP A 32 5.12 -7.32 -10.20
N MET A 33 4.79 -6.07 -10.57
CA MET A 33 4.92 -5.58 -11.95
C MET A 33 5.75 -4.30 -12.06
N VAL A 34 5.76 -3.49 -11.01
CA VAL A 34 6.39 -2.17 -11.01
C VAL A 34 7.78 -2.27 -10.43
N TYR A 35 8.79 -2.19 -11.32
CA TYR A 35 10.19 -2.13 -10.96
C TYR A 35 10.67 -0.68 -10.95
N TYR A 36 10.53 0.01 -9.82
CA TYR A 36 10.87 1.44 -9.71
C TYR A 36 12.34 1.66 -9.33
N HIS A 37 13.10 2.26 -10.24
CA HIS A 37 14.56 2.46 -10.13
C HIS A 37 14.96 3.94 -10.18
N ALA A 38 13.97 4.83 -10.15
CA ALA A 38 14.16 6.26 -10.31
C ALA A 38 14.28 6.99 -8.96
N TRP A 39 14.44 8.31 -9.03
CA TRP A 39 14.58 9.21 -7.89
C TRP A 39 13.47 9.02 -6.85
N PRO A 40 13.77 8.78 -5.56
CA PRO A 40 14.95 9.27 -4.84
C PRO A 40 16.06 8.22 -4.68
N TYR A 41 16.05 7.16 -5.48
CA TYR A 41 17.00 6.08 -5.31
C TYR A 41 18.46 6.49 -5.66
N PRO A 42 19.47 6.15 -4.81
CA PRO A 42 19.35 5.47 -3.52
C PRO A 42 19.08 6.45 -2.37
N LEU A 43 17.88 6.41 -1.79
CA LEU A 43 17.59 7.09 -0.53
C LEU A 43 17.85 6.08 0.60
N LEU A 44 18.74 6.41 1.54
CA LEU A 44 19.17 5.56 2.67
C LEU A 44 20.10 4.37 2.35
N GLY A 45 20.77 4.34 1.20
CA GLY A 45 21.86 3.39 0.93
C GLY A 45 21.43 1.93 0.66
N LEU A 46 20.16 1.69 0.35
CA LEU A 46 19.65 0.40 -0.13
C LEU A 46 20.01 0.17 -1.60
N GLN A 47 20.05 -1.10 -2.05
CA GLN A 47 20.47 -1.60 -3.38
C GLN A 47 19.37 -1.68 -4.46
N GLY A 48 18.12 -1.36 -4.10
CA GLY A 48 16.99 -1.15 -5.00
C GLY A 48 15.72 -0.97 -4.18
N PHE A 49 14.67 -0.37 -4.74
CA PHE A 49 13.32 -0.54 -4.18
C PHE A 49 12.80 -1.93 -4.59
N ALA A 50 12.09 -2.61 -3.70
CA ALA A 50 11.48 -3.90 -4.02
C ALA A 50 10.49 -3.74 -5.19
N VAL A 51 10.38 -4.73 -6.08
CA VAL A 51 9.32 -4.73 -7.10
C VAL A 51 7.99 -4.80 -6.36
N PHE A 52 6.99 -4.05 -6.83
CA PHE A 52 5.68 -3.97 -6.17
C PHE A 52 4.54 -3.97 -7.19
N ASN A 53 3.31 -4.01 -6.70
CA ASN A 53 2.11 -3.93 -7.51
C ASN A 53 1.18 -2.79 -7.04
N PHE A 54 0.04 -2.65 -7.72
CA PHE A 54 -0.94 -1.60 -7.39
C PHE A 54 -1.56 -1.79 -5.99
N ALA A 55 -1.75 -3.02 -5.54
CA ALA A 55 -2.30 -3.30 -4.21
C ALA A 55 -1.37 -2.80 -3.10
N ASP A 56 -0.05 -2.95 -3.26
CA ASP A 56 0.93 -2.45 -2.29
C ASP A 56 0.87 -0.92 -2.16
N VAL A 57 0.76 -0.20 -3.29
CA VAL A 57 0.60 1.26 -3.29
C VAL A 57 -0.67 1.69 -2.56
N MET A 58 -1.79 1.00 -2.79
CA MET A 58 -3.06 1.33 -2.13
C MET A 58 -3.03 1.04 -0.63
N ILE A 59 -2.34 -0.04 -0.21
CA ILE A 59 -2.11 -0.38 1.19
C ILE A 59 -1.28 0.73 1.86
N ASP A 60 -0.18 1.16 1.25
CA ASP A 60 0.68 2.20 1.81
C ASP A 60 -0.05 3.55 1.94
N ILE A 61 -0.81 3.95 0.91
CA ILE A 61 -1.64 5.15 0.96
C ILE A 61 -2.67 5.05 2.10
N ALA A 62 -3.32 3.90 2.24
CA ALA A 62 -4.31 3.69 3.29
C ALA A 62 -3.70 3.80 4.70
N VAL A 63 -2.53 3.18 4.91
CA VAL A 63 -1.82 3.23 6.19
C VAL A 63 -1.39 4.65 6.52
N ILE A 64 -0.76 5.37 5.59
CA ILE A 64 -0.35 6.77 5.78
C ILE A 64 -1.57 7.64 6.12
N TRP A 65 -2.69 7.43 5.42
CA TRP A 65 -3.91 8.19 5.67
C TRP A 65 -4.49 7.89 7.05
N ILE A 66 -4.59 6.62 7.46
CA ILE A 66 -5.06 6.24 8.80
C ILE A 66 -4.18 6.88 9.88
N VAL A 67 -2.85 6.81 9.72
CA VAL A 67 -1.90 7.42 10.65
C VAL A 67 -2.12 8.93 10.74
N PHE A 68 -2.23 9.62 9.59
CA PHE A 68 -2.50 11.06 9.55
C PHE A 68 -3.81 11.44 10.23
N LEU A 69 -4.89 10.67 10.03
CA LEU A 69 -6.16 10.89 10.70
C LEU A 69 -6.04 10.71 12.21
N ASN A 70 -5.28 9.71 12.68
CA ASN A 70 -5.07 9.51 14.12
C ASN A 70 -4.36 10.71 14.77
N PHE A 71 -3.38 11.32 14.11
CA PHE A 71 -2.68 12.49 14.65
C PHE A 71 -3.50 13.80 14.56
N LYS A 72 -4.34 13.97 13.53
CA LYS A 72 -5.13 15.21 13.33
C LYS A 72 -6.47 15.22 14.07
N LEU A 73 -7.05 14.04 14.35
CA LEU A 73 -8.33 13.92 15.07
C LEU A 73 -8.19 13.65 16.57
N SER A 74 -6.97 13.41 17.07
CA SER A 74 -6.64 13.44 18.51
C SER A 74 -6.55 14.88 18.99
#